data_AF-A0A947HB09-F1
#
_entry.id   AF-A0A947HB09-F1
#
_cell.length_a   1.000
_cell.length_b   1.000
_cell.length_c   1.000
_cell.angle_alpha   90.00
_cell.angle_beta   90.00
_cell.angle_gamma   90.00
#
_symmetry.space_group_name_H-M   'P 1'
#
loop_
_entity.id
_entity.type
_entity.pdbx_description
1 polymer ?
#
loop_
_entity_poly.entity_id
_entity_poly.type
_entity_poly.pdbx_seq_one_letter_code
_entity_poly.pdbx_strand_id
1 'polypeptide(L)' 'MQTALTWIQLILSLALIAAILVHPAKGMGLGSMGGTAQIFGSQKGAESGLNKITGGLAVLWAIVAILLSSPLIK' A
#
# COMPACT_ATOMS: atom_id res chain seq x y z
N MET A 1 17.31 19.89 -1.39
CA MET A 1 16.70 18.79 -0.60
C MET A 1 15.40 18.31 -1.25
N GLN A 2 14.53 19.22 -1.71
CA GLN A 2 13.29 18.89 -2.41
C GLN A 2 13.43 17.89 -3.57
N THR A 3 14.44 18.04 -4.44
CA THR A 3 14.66 17.12 -5.59
C THR A 3 14.86 15.67 -5.13
N ALA A 4 15.60 15.44 -4.04
CA ALA A 4 15.84 14.10 -3.51
C ALA A 4 14.55 13.46 -2.97
N LEU A 5 13.72 14.22 -2.25
CA LEU A 5 12.44 13.74 -1.76
C LEU A 5 11.48 13.38 -2.92
N THR A 6 11.47 14.17 -3.99
CA THR A 6 10.66 13.87 -5.18
C THR A 6 11.07 12.56 -5.85
N TRP A 7 12.38 12.29 -5.97
CA TRP A 7 12.88 11.03 -6.51
C TRP A 7 12.52 9.84 -5.62
N ILE A 8 12.65 9.99 -4.29
CA ILE A 8 12.25 8.95 -3.32
C ILE A 8 10.75 8.67 -3.42
N GLN A 9 9.93 9.72 -3.51
CA GLN A 9 8.48 9.61 -3.68
C GLN A 9 8.13 8.86 -4.97
N LEU A 10 8.83 9.14 -6.07
CA LEU A 10 8.62 8.47 -7.35
C LEU A 10 8.94 6.96 -7.27
N ILE A 11 10.07 6.61 -6.67
CA ILE A 11 10.46 5.20 -6.47
C ILE A 11 9.46 4.48 -5.57
N LEU A 12 9.03 5.09 -4.46
CA LEU A 12 8.03 4.52 -3.56
C LEU A 12 6.68 4.32 -4.27
N SER A 13 6.29 5.25 -5.14
CA SER A 13 5.05 5.17 -5.93
C SER A 13 5.10 3.97 -6.88
N LEU A 14 6.21 3.81 -7.61
CA LEU A 14 6.40 2.68 -8.53
C LEU A 14 6.40 1.33 -7.79
N ALA A 15 7.08 1.26 -6.65
CA ALA A 15 7.12 0.06 -5.82
C ALA A 15 5.73 -0.29 -5.27
N LEU A 16 4.92 0.70 -4.86
CA LEU A 16 3.54 0.50 -4.44
C LEU A 16 2.66 -0.02 -5.57
N ILE A 17 2.75 0.57 -6.76
CA ILE A 17 1.98 0.14 -7.94
C ILE A 17 2.30 -1.33 -8.25
N ALA A 18 3.59 -1.69 -8.31
CA ALA A 18 4.02 -3.06 -8.55
C ALA A 18 3.50 -4.01 -7.46
N ALA A 19 3.59 -3.62 -6.19
CA ALA A 19 3.10 -4.43 -5.07
C ALA A 19 1.59 -4.68 -5.14
N ILE A 20 0.80 -3.68 -5.54
CA ILE A 20 -0.65 -3.80 -5.69
C ILE A 20 -1.00 -4.70 -6.88
N LEU A 21 -0.29 -4.59 -8.01
CA LEU A 21 -0.54 -5.44 -9.18
C LEU A 21 -0.27 -6.93 -8.94
N VAL A 22 0.65 -7.25 -8.02
CA VAL A 22 0.93 -8.63 -7.60
C VAL A 22 -0.14 -9.19 -6.66
N HIS A 23 -0.95 -8.34 -6.03
CA HIS A 23 -2.02 -8.85 -5.18
C HIS A 23 -3.08 -9.56 -6.01
N PRO A 24 -3.45 -10.81 -5.68
CA PRO A 24 -4.61 -11.44 -6.28
C PRO A 24 -5.84 -10.58 -5.97
N ALA A 25 -6.74 -10.46 -6.94
CA ALA A 25 -8.03 -9.83 -6.70
C ALA A 25 -8.72 -10.57 -5.55
N LYS A 26 -8.84 -9.91 -4.40
CA LYS A 26 -9.67 -10.41 -3.30
C LYS A 26 -11.11 -10.34 -3.80
N GLY A 27 -11.56 -11.43 -4.43
CA GLY A 27 -12.87 -11.61 -5.04
C GLY A 27 -13.98 -11.72 -4.00
N MET A 28 -14.06 -10.73 -3.14
CA MET A 28 -14.94 -10.65 -1.99
C MET A 28 -15.69 -9.34 -2.23
N GLY A 29 -16.69 -9.38 -3.11
CA GLY A 29 -17.53 -8.23 -3.44
C GLY A 29 -18.32 -7.74 -2.22
N LEU A 30 -19.28 -6.81 -2.39
CA LEU A 30 -20.10 -6.26 -1.30
C LEU A 30 -20.72 -7.35 -0.37
N GLY A 31 -20.94 -8.57 -0.87
CA GLY A 31 -21.43 -9.71 -0.08
C GLY A 31 -20.46 -10.25 0.99
N SER A 32 -19.19 -9.87 0.98
CA SER A 32 -18.21 -10.27 2.00
C SER A 32 -18.08 -9.27 3.16
N MET A 33 -18.71 -8.09 3.07
CA MET A 33 -18.67 -7.07 4.12
C MET A 33 -19.43 -7.50 5.40
N GLY A 34 -20.18 -8.61 5.36
CA GLY A 34 -20.94 -9.19 6.47
C GLY A 34 -20.22 -10.26 7.31
N GLY A 35 -18.91 -10.45 7.14
CA GLY A 35 -18.08 -11.27 8.05
C GLY A 35 -18.11 -12.79 7.85
N THR A 36 -19.18 -13.36 7.30
CA THR A 36 -19.29 -14.83 7.15
C THR A 36 -18.37 -15.40 6.06
N ALA A 37 -18.10 -14.64 5.00
CA ALA A 37 -17.25 -15.09 3.90
C ALA A 37 -15.74 -15.09 4.24
N GLN A 38 -15.33 -14.31 5.24
CA GLN A 38 -13.92 -14.22 5.67
C GLN A 38 -13.48 -15.41 6.52
N ILE A 39 -14.43 -16.11 7.17
CA ILE A 39 -14.11 -17.27 8.03
C ILE A 39 -13.71 -18.51 7.21
N PHE A 40 -14.18 -18.62 5.97
CA PHE A 40 -13.87 -19.78 5.10
C PHE A 40 -12.83 -19.47 4.01
N GLY A 41 -12.49 -18.20 3.79
CA GLY A 41 -11.40 -17.77 2.91
C GLY A 41 -10.11 -17.55 3.69
N SER A 42 -9.37 -18.60 4.00
CA SER A 42 -8.02 -18.44 4.56
C SER A 42 -7.15 -17.66 3.58
N GLN A 43 -6.76 -16.43 3.97
CA GLN A 43 -5.66 -15.72 3.31
C GLN A 43 -4.44 -16.64 3.38
N LYS A 44 -3.95 -17.12 2.23
CA LYS A 44 -2.72 -17.91 2.19
C LYS A 44 -1.61 -17.06 2.82
N GLY A 45 -0.71 -17.65 3.61
CA GLY A 45 0.30 -16.90 4.39
C GLY A 45 1.09 -15.88 3.56
N ALA A 46 1.32 -16.16 2.28
CA ALA A 46 1.94 -15.25 1.32
C ALA A 46 1.14 -13.96 1.09
N GLU A 47 -0.20 -14.04 1.01
CA GLU A 47 -1.09 -12.88 0.85
C GLU A 47 -1.13 -12.02 2.11
N SER A 48 -1.00 -12.62 3.30
CA SER A 48 -0.94 -11.89 4.57
C SER A 48 0.38 -11.13 4.71
N GLY A 49 1.51 -11.75 4.31
CA GLY A 49 2.81 -11.09 4.27
C GLY A 49 2.85 -9.92 3.29
N LEU A 50 2.35 -10.12 2.06
CA LEU A 50 2.31 -9.07 1.04
C LEU A 50 1.44 -7.88 1.47
N ASN A 51 0.29 -8.14 2.11
CA ASN A 51 -0.57 -7.11 2.69
C ASN A 51 0.17 -6.23 3.71
N LYS A 52 0.96 -6.83 4.61
CA LYS A 52 1.72 -6.09 5.64
C LYS A 52 2.81 -5.23 5.00
N ILE A 53 3.53 -5.77 4.01
CA ILE A 53 4.58 -5.06 3.29
C ILE A 53 3.99 -3.85 2.55
N THR A 54 2.90 -4.06 1.80
CA THR A 54 2.24 -2.96 1.08
C THR A 54 1.64 -1.93 2.01
N GLY A 55 1.07 -2.35 3.15
CA GLY A 55 0.61 -1.43 4.20
C GLY A 55 1.74 -0.56 4.74
N GLY A 56 2.90 -1.16 5.05
CA GLY A 56 4.09 -0.42 5.48
C GLY A 56 4.61 0.54 4.41
N LEU A 57 4.68 0.09 3.15
CA LEU A 57 5.08 0.91 2.01
C LEU A 57 4.13 2.10 1.82
N ALA A 58 2.82 1.89 1.98
CA ALA A 58 1.80 2.92 1.83
C ALA A 58 1.91 4.00 2.90
N VAL A 59 2.14 3.60 4.16
CA VAL A 59 2.37 4.55 5.26
C VAL A 59 3.64 5.37 5.02
N LEU A 60 4.73 4.72 4.60
CA LEU A 60 5.99 5.41 4.31
C LEU A 60 5.83 6.42 3.14
N TRP A 61 5.16 6.02 2.07
CA TRP A 61 4.84 6.89 0.94
C TRP A 61 3.98 8.09 1.37
N ALA A 62 3.00 7.89 2.25
CA ALA A 62 2.15 8.97 2.75
C ALA A 62 2.94 9.98 3.59
N ILE A 63 3.86 9.51 4.44
CA ILE A 63 4.75 10.39 5.22
C ILE A 63 5.61 11.26 4.30
N VAL A 64 6.23 10.67 3.28
CA VAL A 64 7.04 11.41 2.30
C VAL A 64 6.19 12.40 1.50
N ALA A 65 4.96 12.04 1.13
CA ALA A 65 4.01 12.94 0.47
C ALA A 65 3.68 14.17 1.33
N ILE A 66 3.40 13.95 2.62
CA ILE A 66 3.09 15.04 3.57
C ILE A 66 4.31 15.94 3.78
N LEU A 67 5.50 15.36 3.92
CA LEU A 67 6.75 16.12 4.03
C LEU A 67 6.98 17.01 2.79
N LEU A 68 6.78 16.46 1.58
CA LEU A 68 6.93 17.22 0.33
C LEU A 68 5.87 18.32 0.18
N SER A 69 4.65 18.07 0.67
CA SER A 69 3.56 19.06 0.66
C SER A 69 3.75 20.15 1.72
N SER A 70 4.56 19.91 2.75
CA SER A 70 4.77 20.88 3.81
C SER A 70 5.59 22.07 3.30
N PRO A 71 5.17 23.32 3.57
CA PRO A 71 5.94 24.52 3.21
C PRO A 71 7.29 24.62 3.95
N LEU A 72 7.58 23.72 4.90
CA LEU A 72 8.82 23.65 5.68
C LEU A 72 10.07 23.29 4.87
N ILE A 73 9.94 22.77 3.64
CA ILE A 73 11.07 22.26 2.83
C ILE A 73 11.38 23.18 1.61
N LYS A 74 10.78 24.38 1.55
CA LYS A 74 11.12 25.37 0.52
C LYS A 74 12.56 25.87 0.66
#